data_AF-A0AAX2AMG3-F1
#
_entry.id   AF-A0AAX2AMG3-F1
#
_cell.length_a   1.000
_cell.length_b   1.000
_cell.length_c   1.000
_cell.angle_alpha   90.00
_cell.angle_beta   90.00
_cell.angle_gamma   90.00
#
_symmetry.space_group_name_H-M   'P 1'
#
loop_
_entity.id
_entity.type
_entity.pdbx_description
1 polymer ?
#
loop_
_entity_poly.entity_id
_entity_poly.type
_entity_poly.pdbx_seq_one_letter_code
_entity_poly.pdbx_strand_id
1 'polypeptide(L)'
;MHLGLGIYLSNAMGYVVGIVFSFIANTIFTFTQPISINRLIKFLCVCFICYVANIIVIKIFFVFMPEKIYSAQILGMFTYTITGFILNKFWAMK
;
A
#
# COMPACT_ATOMS: atom_id res chain seq x y z
N MET A 1 7.36 3.87 27.93
CA MET A 1 7.98 2.54 27.95
C MET A 1 8.14 2.09 26.51
N HIS A 2 9.34 2.18 25.94
CA HIS A 2 9.63 1.53 24.66
C HIS A 2 9.95 0.06 24.96
N LEU A 3 9.35 -0.88 24.25
CA LEU A 3 9.45 -2.33 24.52
C LEU A 3 10.86 -2.92 24.35
N GLY A 4 11.90 -2.10 24.16
CA GLY A 4 13.29 -2.55 23.94
C GLY A 4 13.48 -3.33 22.63
N LEU A 5 12.44 -3.42 21.80
CA LEU A 5 12.47 -4.11 20.52
C LEU A 5 13.31 -3.29 19.54
N GLY A 6 14.34 -3.92 18.97
CA GLY A 6 15.23 -3.28 18.00
C GLY A 6 14.48 -2.63 16.83
N ILE A 7 15.13 -1.65 16.19
CA ILE A 7 14.52 -0.78 15.16
C ILE A 7 13.85 -1.59 14.05
N TYR A 8 14.49 -2.67 13.59
CA TYR A 8 13.95 -3.53 12.53
C TYR A 8 12.67 -4.26 12.93
N LEU A 9 12.63 -4.77 14.16
CA LEU A 9 11.49 -5.56 14.66
C LEU A 9 10.29 -4.65 14.93
N SER A 10 10.54 -3.47 15.48
CA SER A 10 9.53 -2.42 15.65
C SER A 10 8.96 -1.97 14.30
N ASN A 11 9.80 -1.81 13.29
CA ASN A 11 9.38 -1.41 11.94
C ASN A 11 8.53 -2.50 11.26
N ALA A 12 8.98 -3.77 11.30
CA ALA A 12 8.24 -4.89 10.75
C ALA A 12 6.85 -5.04 11.38
N MET A 13 6.75 -4.93 12.72
CA MET A 13 5.47 -4.98 13.42
C MET A 13 4.54 -3.84 13.01
N GLY A 14 5.08 -2.62 12.82
CA GLY A 14 4.30 -1.49 12.31
C GLY A 14 3.67 -1.75 10.94
N TYR A 15 4.44 -2.33 10.01
CA TYR A 15 3.92 -2.71 8.70
C TYR A 15 2.83 -3.79 8.79
N VAL A 16 3.04 -4.83 9.59
CA VAL A 16 2.06 -5.91 9.76
C VAL A 16 0.74 -5.36 10.29
N VAL A 17 0.79 -4.58 11.37
CA VAL A 17 -0.42 -3.97 11.97
C VAL A 17 -1.10 -3.03 10.97
N GLY A 18 -0.33 -2.20 10.25
CA GLY A 18 -0.87 -1.28 9.26
C GLY A 18 -1.55 -1.97 8.08
N ILE A 19 -0.98 -3.07 7.57
CA ILE A 19 -1.56 -3.85 6.48
C ILE A 19 -2.84 -4.56 6.94
N VAL A 20 -2.83 -5.18 8.12
CA VAL A 20 -4.01 -5.86 8.68
C VAL A 20 -5.14 -4.86 8.91
N PHE A 21 -4.84 -3.71 9.52
CA PHE A 21 -5.81 -2.64 9.72
C PHE A 21 -6.38 -2.14 8.38
N SER A 22 -5.51 -1.89 7.40
CA SER A 22 -5.93 -1.44 6.06
C SER A 22 -6.83 -2.46 5.37
N PHE A 23 -6.54 -3.76 5.48
CA PHE A 23 -7.38 -4.81 4.94
C PHE A 23 -8.77 -4.82 5.59
N ILE A 24 -8.84 -4.77 6.93
CA ILE A 24 -10.10 -4.78 7.66
C ILE A 24 -10.92 -3.54 7.30
N ALA A 25 -10.31 -2.36 7.33
CA ALA A 25 -10.97 -1.10 6.99
C ALA A 25 -11.49 -1.10 5.54
N ASN A 26 -10.68 -1.49 4.56
CA ASN A 26 -11.13 -1.55 3.17
C ASN A 26 -12.27 -2.57 2.99
N THR A 27 -12.15 -3.75 3.62
CA THR A 27 -13.12 -4.83 3.45
C THR A 27 -14.49 -4.47 4.07
N ILE A 28 -14.51 -4.02 5.33
CA ILE A 28 -15.75 -3.76 6.06
C ILE A 28 -16.34 -2.40 5.71
N PHE A 29 -15.51 -1.34 5.70
CA PHE A 29 -15.98 0.03 5.58
C PHE A 29 -16.06 0.52 4.14
N THR A 30 -15.05 0.25 3.31
CA THR A 30 -15.00 0.80 1.94
C THR A 30 -15.80 -0.03 0.93
N PHE A 31 -15.68 -1.35 0.97
CA PHE A 31 -16.30 -2.25 -0.01
C PHE A 31 -17.47 -3.09 0.55
N THR A 32 -17.69 -3.02 1.87
CA THR A 32 -18.79 -3.69 2.59
C THR A 32 -18.92 -5.17 2.20
N GLN A 33 -17.78 -5.87 2.21
CA GLN A 33 -17.66 -7.27 1.83
C GLN A 33 -17.40 -8.16 3.05
N PRO A 34 -17.78 -9.46 3.03
CA PRO A 34 -17.38 -10.38 4.08
C PRO A 34 -15.86 -10.62 4.05
N ILE A 35 -15.25 -10.69 5.23
CA ILE A 35 -13.83 -11.03 5.36
C ILE A 35 -13.61 -12.47 4.92
N SER A 36 -12.62 -12.68 4.05
CA SER A 36 -12.16 -14.01 3.65
C SER A 36 -10.66 -14.03 3.39
N ILE A 37 -10.04 -15.20 3.61
CA ILE A 37 -8.59 -15.40 3.38
C ILE A 37 -8.24 -15.16 1.90
N ASN A 38 -9.10 -15.58 0.97
CA ASN A 38 -8.87 -15.33 -0.46
C ASN A 38 -8.82 -13.83 -0.78
N ARG A 39 -9.63 -13.00 -0.13
CA ARG A 39 -9.59 -11.54 -0.30
C ARG A 39 -8.35 -10.92 0.35
N LEU A 40 -7.90 -11.46 1.48
CA LEU A 40 -6.63 -11.04 2.09
C LEU A 40 -5.46 -11.28 1.14
N ILE A 41 -5.38 -12.46 0.51
CA ILE A 41 -4.32 -12.77 -0.47
C ILE A 41 -4.39 -11.81 -1.65
N LYS A 42 -5.58 -11.59 -2.23
CA LYS A 42 -5.74 -10.61 -3.32
C LYS A 42 -5.36 -9.19 -2.89
N PHE A 43 -5.73 -8.77 -1.68
CA PHE A 43 -5.36 -7.46 -1.13
C PHE A 43 -3.84 -7.31 -1.00
N LEU A 44 -3.15 -8.33 -0.50
CA LEU A 44 -1.68 -8.33 -0.43
C LEU A 44 -1.06 -8.25 -1.83
N CYS A 45 -1.61 -8.96 -2.83
CA CYS A 45 -1.18 -8.81 -4.22
C CYS A 45 -1.39 -7.38 -4.73
N VAL A 46 -2.53 -6.74 -4.41
CA VAL A 46 -2.77 -5.33 -4.78
C VAL A 46 -1.75 -4.42 -4.12
N CYS A 47 -1.47 -4.56 -2.81
CA CYS A 47 -0.44 -3.78 -2.13
C CYS A 47 0.92 -3.90 -2.82
N PHE A 48 1.30 -5.12 -3.21
CA PHE A 48 2.55 -5.37 -3.94
C PHE A 48 2.56 -4.68 -5.31
N ILE A 49 1.49 -4.81 -6.09
CA ILE A 49 1.36 -4.14 -7.41
C ILE A 49 1.45 -2.62 -7.25
N CYS A 50 0.78 -2.05 -6.25
CA CYS A 50 0.81 -0.62 -5.97
C CYS A 50 2.21 -0.14 -5.58
N TYR A 51 2.94 -0.92 -4.78
CA TYR A 51 4.32 -0.62 -4.41
C TYR A 51 5.25 -0.60 -5.64
N VAL A 52 5.13 -1.59 -6.52
CA VAL A 52 5.89 -1.64 -7.78
C VAL A 52 5.54 -0.44 -8.68
N ALA A 53 4.24 -0.14 -8.84
CA ALA A 53 3.80 1.01 -9.63
C ALA A 53 4.32 2.35 -9.08
N ASN A 54 4.33 2.51 -7.75
CA ASN A 54 4.89 3.68 -7.07
C ASN A 54 6.37 3.88 -7.41
N ILE A 55 7.18 2.82 -7.30
CA ILE A 55 8.61 2.88 -7.62
C ILE A 55 8.84 3.21 -9.10
N ILE A 56 8.07 2.59 -10.01
CA ILE A 56 8.17 2.85 -11.44
C ILE A 56 7.92 4.34 -11.73
N VAL A 57 6.85 4.91 -11.17
CA VAL A 57 6.51 6.32 -11.37
C VAL A 57 7.61 7.24 -10.80
N ILE A 58 8.13 6.95 -9.61
CA ILE A 58 9.23 7.73 -9.03
C ILE A 58 10.48 7.66 -9.93
N LYS A 59 10.85 6.46 -10.41
CA LYS A 59 12.00 6.29 -11.30
C LYS A 59 11.83 7.05 -12.61
N ILE A 60 10.66 6.93 -13.25
CA ILE A 60 10.37 7.67 -14.48
C ILE A 60 10.47 9.17 -14.23
N PHE A 61 9.89 9.66 -13.13
CA PHE A 61 9.95 11.08 -12.79
C PHE A 61 11.39 11.57 -12.59
N PHE A 62 12.24 10.77 -11.94
CA PHE A 62 13.65 11.12 -11.76
C PHE A 62 14.49 11.13 -13.03
N VAL A 63 14.09 10.42 -14.09
CA VAL A 63 14.74 10.55 -15.40
C VAL A 63 14.54 11.97 -15.96
N PHE A 64 13.40 12.61 -15.69
CA PHE A 64 13.08 13.95 -16.20
C PHE A 64 13.47 15.07 -15.23
N MET A 65 13.33 14.86 -13.92
CA MET A 65 13.51 15.88 -12.89
C MET A 65 14.21 15.31 -11.64
N PRO A 66 15.53 15.01 -11.70
CA PRO A 66 16.26 14.34 -10.62
C PRO A 66 16.31 15.15 -9.31
N GLU A 67 16.35 16.47 -9.38
CA GLU A 67 16.43 17.36 -8.20
C GLU A 67 15.11 17.45 -7.39
N LYS A 68 13.99 16.96 -7.95
CA LYS A 68 12.64 17.16 -7.38
C LYS A 68 12.15 15.92 -6.61
N ILE A 69 12.90 15.52 -5.59
CA ILE A 69 12.66 14.32 -4.76
C ILE A 69 11.25 14.28 -4.16
N TYR A 70 10.81 15.36 -3.53
CA TYR A 70 9.50 15.41 -2.87
C TYR A 70 8.34 15.37 -3.87
N SER A 71 8.49 16.01 -5.03
CA SER A 71 7.47 15.97 -6.10
C SER A 71 7.31 14.57 -6.67
N ALA A 72 8.43 13.85 -6.87
CA ALA A 72 8.41 12.46 -7.31
C ALA A 72 7.65 11.56 -6.31
N GLN A 73 7.92 11.75 -5.01
CA GLN A 73 7.26 11.00 -3.94
C GLN A 73 5.75 11.24 -3.91
N ILE A 74 5.31 12.50 -4.01
CA ILE A 74 3.89 12.85 -4.05
C ILE A 74 3.20 12.18 -5.25
N LEU A 75 3.80 12.25 -6.44
CA LEU A 75 3.27 11.62 -7.64
C LEU A 75 3.17 10.10 -7.51
N GLY A 76 4.20 9.48 -6.93
CA GLY A 76 4.17 8.06 -6.59
C GLY A 76 3.04 7.71 -5.63
N MET A 77 2.82 8.52 -4.58
CA MET A 77 1.76 8.29 -3.60
C MET A 77 0.36 8.40 -4.21
N PHE A 78 0.14 9.36 -5.11
CA PHE A 78 -1.10 9.45 -5.88
C PHE A 78 -1.33 8.21 -6.72
N THR A 79 -0.29 7.77 -7.45
CA THR A 79 -0.36 6.55 -8.28
C THR A 79 -0.67 5.32 -7.44
N TYR A 80 0.03 5.15 -6.30
CA TYR A 80 -0.20 4.06 -5.36
C TYR A 80 -1.67 4.02 -4.91
N THR A 81 -2.20 5.16 -4.50
CA THR A 81 -3.55 5.27 -3.92
C THR A 81 -4.63 5.01 -4.96
N ILE A 82 -4.53 5.64 -6.15
CA ILE A 82 -5.51 5.47 -7.22
C ILE A 82 -5.51 4.03 -7.73
N THR A 83 -4.33 3.48 -8.00
CA THR A 83 -4.18 2.09 -8.48
C THR A 83 -4.72 1.11 -7.43
N GLY A 84 -4.42 1.35 -6.15
CA GLY A 84 -4.89 0.52 -5.05
C GLY A 84 -6.39 0.52 -4.93
N PHE A 85 -7.04 1.68 -5.04
CA PHE A 85 -8.49 1.76 -5.02
C PHE A 85 -9.13 1.03 -6.20
N ILE A 86 -8.63 1.25 -7.42
CA ILE A 86 -9.16 0.62 -8.64
C ILE A 86 -9.04 -0.92 -8.56
N LEU A 87 -7.85 -1.43 -8.23
CA LEU A 87 -7.63 -2.87 -8.17
C LEU A 87 -8.45 -3.53 -7.04
N ASN A 88 -8.59 -2.87 -5.89
CA ASN A 88 -9.46 -3.39 -4.84
C ASN A 88 -10.92 -3.41 -5.28
N LYS A 89 -11.40 -2.33 -5.92
CA LYS A 89 -12.79 -2.20 -6.38
C LYS A 89 -13.17 -3.24 -7.42
N PHE A 90 -12.29 -3.51 -8.40
CA PHE A 90 -12.64 -4.37 -9.54
C PHE A 90 -12.19 -5.82 -9.39
N TRP A 91 -11.23 -6.12 -8.50
CA TRP A 91 -10.64 -7.46 -8.40
C TRP A 91 -10.56 -8.03 -6.99
N ALA A 92 -9.96 -7.31 -6.03
CA ALA A 92 -9.68 -7.89 -4.72
C ALA A 92 -10.94 -8.03 -3.85
N MET A 93 -11.82 -7.02 -3.88
CA MET A 93 -13.02 -6.90 -3.04
C MET A 93 -14.32 -7.03 -3.85
N LYS A 94 -14.25 -7.71 -4.99
CA LYS A 94 -15.44 -8.21 -5.69
C LYS A 94 -15.94 -9.50 -5.01
#